data_AF-A0A352DTZ0-F1
#
_entry.id   AF-A0A352DTZ0-F1
#
_cell.length_a   1.000
_cell.length_b   1.000
_cell.length_c   1.000
_cell.angle_alpha   90.00
_cell.angle_beta   90.00
_cell.angle_gamma   90.00
#
_symmetry.space_group_name_H-M   'P 1'
#
loop_
_entity.id
_entity.type
_entity.pdbx_description
1 polymer ?
#
loop_
_entity_poly.entity_id
_entity_poly.type
_entity_poly.pdbx_seq_one_letter_code
_entity_poly.pdbx_strand_id
1 'polypeptide(L)'
;MGSHTTATLQHPADTSADSIDRLRAIGREFHGRGWSLGTSSNYSVVASRDPLELIITASGLDKSALGRDDFVRVDAAGRVCDGGRGRASAETLLHCTMAALVPTVGAVLHTHSQWATLLSGLDLARGSVRIAGYEMLKGLA
;
A
#
# COMPACT_ATOMS: atom_id res chain seq x y z
N MET A 1 -6.83 22.38 -32.44
CA MET A 1 -6.16 21.12 -32.08
C MET A 1 -5.12 21.46 -31.01
N GLY A 2 -5.52 21.44 -29.73
CA GLY A 2 -4.64 21.71 -28.60
C GLY A 2 -4.14 20.39 -28.04
N SER A 3 -2.84 20.14 -28.18
CA SER A 3 -2.16 18.99 -27.59
C SER A 3 -2.06 19.19 -26.08
N HIS A 4 -2.82 18.42 -25.32
CA HIS A 4 -2.61 18.29 -23.88
C HIS A 4 -1.38 17.41 -23.65
N THR A 5 -0.25 18.04 -23.32
CA THR A 5 0.93 17.36 -22.80
C THR A 5 0.64 16.96 -21.36
N THR A 6 0.34 15.68 -21.14
CA THR A 6 0.25 15.10 -19.80
C THR A 6 1.64 15.17 -19.16
N ALA A 7 1.81 16.06 -18.19
CA ALA A 7 3.05 16.15 -17.43
C ALA A 7 3.23 14.86 -16.63
N THR A 8 4.18 14.03 -17.04
CA THR A 8 4.66 12.91 -16.23
C THR A 8 5.24 13.50 -14.96
N LEU A 9 4.58 13.28 -13.82
CA LEU A 9 5.16 13.54 -12.50
C LEU A 9 6.35 12.60 -12.35
N GLN A 10 7.51 13.07 -12.75
CA GLN A 10 8.77 12.39 -12.52
C GLN A 10 9.08 12.55 -11.04
N HIS A 11 8.65 11.58 -10.24
CA HIS A 11 9.01 11.52 -8.84
C HIS A 11 10.54 11.38 -8.81
N PRO A 12 11.29 12.33 -8.23
CA PRO A 12 12.73 12.15 -8.06
C PRO A 12 12.94 10.81 -7.38
N ALA A 13 13.95 10.05 -7.82
CA ALA A 13 14.26 8.73 -7.29
C ALA A 13 14.45 8.83 -5.77
N ASP A 14 13.36 8.65 -5.04
CA ASP A 14 13.31 8.73 -3.60
C ASP A 14 14.14 7.54 -3.15
N THR A 15 15.29 7.80 -2.54
CA THR A 15 16.19 6.71 -2.15
C THR A 15 15.40 5.73 -1.30
N SER A 16 15.65 4.44 -1.47
CA SER A 16 14.94 3.37 -0.74
C SER A 16 14.82 3.65 0.76
N ALA A 17 15.78 4.36 1.36
CA ALA A 17 15.79 4.74 2.76
C ALA A 17 14.70 5.76 3.14
N ASP A 18 14.46 6.78 2.31
CA ASP A 18 13.44 7.80 2.57
C ASP A 18 12.03 7.21 2.48
N SER A 19 11.78 6.43 1.43
CA SER A 19 10.52 5.70 1.27
C SER A 19 10.23 4.75 2.44
N ILE A 20 11.24 4.05 2.97
CA ILE A 20 11.08 3.21 4.16
C ILE A 20 10.65 4.04 5.37
N ASP A 21 11.28 5.19 5.61
CA ASP A 21 10.91 6.06 6.74
C ASP A 21 9.49 6.61 6.61
N ARG A 22 9.07 6.95 5.39
CA ARG A 22 7.69 7.38 5.10
C ARG A 22 6.70 6.25 5.36
N LEU A 23 6.97 5.02 4.93
CA LEU A 23 6.12 3.86 5.24
C LEU A 23 6.03 3.58 6.74
N ARG A 24 7.14 3.74 7.48
CA ARG A 24 7.15 3.61 8.96
C ARG A 24 6.29 4.68 9.63
N ALA A 25 6.36 5.92 9.15
CA ALA A 25 5.52 7.00 9.65
C ALA A 25 4.03 6.73 9.39
N ILE A 26 3.68 6.28 8.18
CA ILE A 26 2.33 5.85 7.82
C ILE A 26 1.85 4.70 8.70
N GLY A 27 2.70 3.71 8.99
CA GLY A 27 2.36 2.61 9.88
C GLY A 27 1.92 3.08 11.28
N ARG A 28 2.65 4.03 11.88
CA ARG A 28 2.27 4.66 13.16
C ARG A 28 0.96 5.44 13.05
N GLU A 29 0.80 6.22 12.00
CA GLU A 29 -0.41 7.02 11.78
C GLU A 29 -1.64 6.13 11.62
N PHE A 30 -1.56 5.09 10.80
CA PHE A 30 -2.66 4.16 10.52
C PHE A 30 -3.00 3.32 11.74
N HIS A 31 -2.00 2.92 12.53
CA HIS A 31 -2.24 2.31 13.84
C HIS A 31 -3.01 3.27 14.77
N GLY A 32 -2.58 4.53 14.89
CA GLY A 32 -3.26 5.54 15.70
C GLY A 32 -4.70 5.82 15.28
N ARG A 33 -5.02 5.63 13.99
CA ARG A 33 -6.39 5.71 13.44
C ARG A 33 -7.20 4.42 13.60
N GLY A 34 -6.61 3.34 14.12
CA GLY A 34 -7.24 2.03 14.25
C GLY A 34 -7.41 1.27 12.93
N TRP A 35 -6.62 1.60 11.90
CA TRP A 35 -6.68 0.99 10.57
C TRP A 35 -5.76 -0.24 10.41
N SER A 36 -4.78 -0.38 11.31
CA SER A 36 -3.74 -1.41 11.23
C SER A 36 -3.38 -1.93 12.62
N LEU A 37 -4.34 -2.63 13.23
CA LEU A 37 -4.18 -3.24 14.56
C LEU A 37 -3.55 -4.63 14.44
N GLY A 38 -2.72 -5.00 15.43
CA GLY A 38 -2.00 -6.28 15.45
C GLY A 38 -1.04 -6.44 14.27
N THR A 39 -1.01 -7.63 13.68
CA THR A 39 -0.16 -7.96 12.52
C THR A 39 -0.88 -7.83 11.17
N SER A 40 -2.04 -7.17 11.16
CA SER A 40 -2.82 -6.89 9.95
C SER A 40 -2.10 -5.88 9.04
N SER A 41 -2.64 -5.69 7.82
CA SER A 41 -2.17 -4.67 6.86
C SER A 41 -0.79 -4.94 6.26
N ASN A 42 -0.51 -4.34 5.10
CA ASN A 42 0.84 -4.26 4.52
C ASN A 42 0.94 -3.08 3.56
N TYR A 43 2.16 -2.56 3.43
CA TYR A 43 2.42 -1.35 2.68
C TYR A 43 3.59 -1.56 1.75
N SER A 44 3.50 -1.02 0.53
CA SER A 44 4.60 -1.04 -0.42
C SER A 44 4.78 0.28 -1.13
N VAL A 45 5.99 0.49 -1.66
CA VAL A 45 6.34 1.51 -2.64
C VAL A 45 6.92 0.87 -3.89
N VAL A 46 6.67 1.46 -5.05
CA VAL A 46 7.29 1.05 -6.32
C VAL A 46 8.73 1.56 -6.33
N ALA A 47 9.70 0.64 -6.34
CA ALA A 47 11.13 0.97 -6.34
C ALA A 47 11.72 1.03 -7.75
N SER A 48 11.18 0.24 -8.67
CA SER A 48 11.51 0.25 -10.10
C SER A 48 10.29 -0.19 -10.91
N ARG A 49 10.18 0.25 -12.17
CA ARG A 49 9.12 -0.18 -13.09
C ARG A 49 9.61 -1.12 -14.19
N ASP A 50 10.89 -1.07 -14.51
CA ASP A 50 11.49 -1.92 -15.55
C ASP A 50 12.91 -2.35 -15.12
N PRO A 51 13.08 -3.54 -14.50
CA PRO A 51 12.01 -4.47 -14.11
C PRO A 51 11.16 -3.91 -12.95
N LEU A 52 9.90 -4.36 -12.84
CA LEU A 52 9.03 -3.99 -11.72
C LEU A 52 9.57 -4.56 -10.42
N GLU A 53 9.84 -3.67 -9.47
CA GLU A 53 10.26 -4.02 -8.12
C GLU A 53 9.52 -3.17 -7.10
N LEU A 54 9.16 -3.79 -5.98
CA LEU A 54 8.49 -3.14 -4.86
C LEU A 54 9.32 -3.33 -3.59
N ILE A 55 9.30 -2.33 -2.71
CA ILE A 55 9.70 -2.50 -1.32
C ILE A 55 8.42 -2.64 -0.50
N ILE A 56 8.25 -3.74 0.23
CA ILE A 56 7.03 -4.06 0.97
C ILE A 56 7.35 -4.45 2.41
N THR A 57 6.48 -4.10 3.36
CA THR A 57 6.59 -4.55 4.76
C THR A 57 6.61 -6.08 4.86
N ALA A 58 7.49 -6.64 5.68
CA ALA A 58 7.53 -8.08 5.96
C ALA A 58 6.26 -8.55 6.69
N SER A 59 5.94 -9.83 6.49
CA SER A 59 4.75 -10.48 7.05
C SER A 59 4.82 -10.61 8.58
N GLY A 60 3.67 -10.56 9.25
CA GLY A 60 3.55 -10.86 10.68
C GLY A 60 4.06 -9.76 11.63
N LEU A 61 4.38 -8.57 11.11
CA LEU A 61 4.88 -7.46 11.92
C LEU A 61 3.79 -6.46 12.30
N ASP A 62 3.87 -5.94 13.52
CA ASP A 62 3.07 -4.81 14.00
C ASP A 62 3.46 -3.53 13.25
N LYS A 63 2.49 -2.93 12.56
CA LYS A 63 2.71 -1.75 11.71
C LYS A 63 2.99 -0.48 12.51
N SER A 64 2.70 -0.47 13.81
CA SER A 64 3.04 0.64 14.71
C SER A 64 4.54 0.72 15.02
N ALA A 65 5.27 -0.39 14.90
CA ALA A 65 6.64 -0.55 15.41
C ALA A 65 7.67 -0.96 14.33
N LEU A 66 7.39 -0.68 13.05
CA LEU A 66 8.29 -1.04 11.94
C LEU A 66 9.69 -0.41 12.08
N GLY A 67 10.72 -1.25 12.06
CA GLY A 67 12.13 -0.92 11.89
C GLY A 67 12.51 -0.73 10.42
N ARG A 68 13.76 -0.31 10.15
CA ARG A 68 14.25 -0.16 8.77
C ARG A 68 14.46 -1.51 8.06
N ASP A 69 14.75 -2.56 8.82
CA ASP A 69 15.03 -3.90 8.31
C ASP A 69 13.76 -4.76 8.15
N ASP A 70 12.59 -4.18 8.45
CA ASP A 70 11.28 -4.84 8.38
C ASP A 70 10.64 -4.79 6.99
N PHE A 71 11.46 -4.55 5.96
CA PHE A 71 11.02 -4.39 4.57
C PHE A 71 11.80 -5.35 3.68
N VAL A 72 11.09 -5.91 2.69
CA VAL A 72 11.67 -6.79 1.68
C VAL A 72 11.47 -6.20 0.30
N ARG A 73 12.46 -6.36 -0.57
CA ARG A 73 12.34 -6.03 -1.99
C ARG A 73 11.80 -7.25 -2.73
N VAL A 74 10.80 -7.06 -3.58
CA VAL A 74 10.17 -8.14 -4.35
C VAL A 74 10.06 -7.78 -5.83
N ASP A 75 10.13 -8.80 -6.69
CA ASP A 75 9.91 -8.69 -8.12
C ASP A 75 8.42 -8.62 -8.50
N ALA A 76 8.14 -8.50 -9.80
CA ALA A 76 6.78 -8.50 -10.36
C ALA A 76 5.94 -9.74 -9.99
N ALA A 77 6.58 -10.86 -9.68
CA ALA A 77 5.95 -12.11 -9.27
C ALA A 77 5.85 -12.23 -7.74
N GLY A 78 6.20 -11.19 -6.98
CA GLY A 78 6.18 -11.17 -5.53
C GLY A 78 7.28 -12.01 -4.88
N ARG A 79 8.31 -12.41 -5.65
CA ARG A 79 9.47 -13.15 -5.12
C ARG A 79 10.48 -12.17 -4.54
N VAL A 80 11.03 -12.51 -3.38
CA VAL A 80 12.05 -11.68 -2.72
C VAL A 80 13.31 -11.62 -3.60
N CYS A 81 13.78 -10.42 -3.91
CA CYS A 81 15.05 -10.20 -4.59
C CYS A 81 16.21 -10.54 -3.64
N ASP A 82 17.26 -11.19 -4.16
CA ASP A 82 18.35 -11.84 -3.39
C ASP A 82 18.81 -11.08 -2.13
N GLY A 83 18.89 -11.79 -1.00
CA GLY A 83 19.45 -11.30 0.27
C GLY A 83 18.45 -10.72 1.28
N GLY A 84 17.18 -10.55 0.93
CA GLY A 84 16.14 -10.12 1.85
C GLY A 84 15.81 -11.17 2.92
N ARG A 85 15.86 -10.79 4.21
CA ARG A 85 15.31 -11.61 5.29
C ARG A 85 13.80 -11.45 5.32
N GLY A 86 13.05 -12.54 5.14
CA GLY A 86 11.61 -12.54 5.33
C GLY A 86 10.85 -13.35 4.29
N ARG A 87 9.56 -13.57 4.56
CA ARG A 87 8.64 -14.23 3.64
C ARG A 87 7.69 -13.18 3.08
N ALA A 88 7.56 -13.14 1.77
CA ALA A 88 6.52 -12.33 1.11
C ALA A 88 5.15 -12.69 1.69
N SER A 89 4.36 -11.68 2.07
CA SER A 89 2.97 -11.86 2.52
C SER A 89 2.15 -12.51 1.40
N ALA A 90 1.10 -13.27 1.76
CA ALA A 90 0.13 -13.77 0.77
C ALA A 90 -0.51 -12.65 -0.05
N GLU A 91 -0.58 -11.45 0.53
CA GLU A 91 -1.12 -10.24 -0.10
C GLU A 91 -0.08 -9.50 -0.97
N THR A 92 1.18 -9.95 -1.05
CA THR A 92 2.23 -9.31 -1.88
C THR A 92 1.82 -9.23 -3.35
N LEU A 93 1.15 -10.27 -3.87
CA LEU A 93 0.67 -10.27 -5.25
C LEU A 93 -0.42 -9.22 -5.52
N LEU A 94 -1.19 -8.82 -4.50
CA LEU A 94 -2.13 -7.71 -4.61
C LEU A 94 -1.38 -6.41 -4.95
N HIS A 95 -0.27 -6.15 -4.25
CA HIS A 95 0.58 -4.98 -4.46
C HIS A 95 1.23 -5.00 -5.84
N CYS A 96 1.80 -6.14 -6.24
CA CYS A 96 2.37 -6.33 -7.58
C CYS A 96 1.33 -6.09 -8.68
N THR A 97 0.13 -6.64 -8.51
CA THR A 97 -0.98 -6.48 -9.48
C THR A 97 -1.40 -5.03 -9.59
N MET A 98 -1.58 -4.32 -8.47
CA MET A 98 -1.92 -2.90 -8.51
C MET A 98 -0.82 -2.05 -9.17
N ALA A 99 0.45 -2.33 -8.86
CA ALA A 99 1.59 -1.63 -9.45
C ALA A 99 1.72 -1.85 -10.97
N ALA A 100 1.36 -3.04 -11.45
CA ALA A 100 1.33 -3.38 -12.86
C ALA A 100 0.14 -2.76 -13.60
N LEU A 101 -1.06 -2.79 -12.99
CA LEU A 101 -2.29 -2.30 -13.61
C LEU A 101 -2.41 -0.77 -13.62
N VAL A 102 -1.75 -0.07 -12.68
CA VAL A 102 -1.85 1.38 -12.52
C VAL A 102 -0.47 2.02 -12.71
N PRO A 103 -0.11 2.46 -13.93
CA PRO A 103 1.24 2.98 -14.23
C PRO A 103 1.65 4.23 -13.45
N THR A 104 0.72 4.91 -12.78
CA THR A 104 0.99 6.10 -11.96
C THR A 104 1.10 5.81 -10.47
N VAL A 105 0.81 4.59 -10.02
CA VAL A 105 0.81 4.27 -8.58
C VAL A 105 2.25 4.24 -8.03
N GLY A 106 2.54 5.07 -7.03
CA GLY A 106 3.84 5.09 -6.36
C GLY A 106 3.90 4.22 -5.10
N ALA A 107 2.75 3.99 -4.47
CA ALA A 107 2.63 3.22 -3.23
C ALA A 107 1.27 2.53 -3.15
N VAL A 108 1.22 1.39 -2.47
CA VAL A 108 -0.01 0.64 -2.20
C VAL A 108 -0.09 0.41 -0.69
N LEU A 109 -1.19 0.84 -0.06
CA LEU A 109 -1.41 0.72 1.37
C LEU A 109 -2.66 -0.16 1.60
N HIS A 110 -2.46 -1.39 2.02
CA HIS A 110 -3.54 -2.29 2.39
C HIS A 110 -3.80 -2.21 3.89
N THR A 111 -5.03 -1.93 4.29
CA THR A 111 -5.43 -1.70 5.69
C THR A 111 -6.64 -2.51 6.10
N HIS A 112 -6.79 -2.80 7.40
CA HIS A 112 -7.91 -3.56 7.97
C HIS A 112 -8.66 -2.69 8.99
N SER A 113 -9.23 -1.56 8.57
CA SER A 113 -10.04 -0.73 9.48
C SER A 113 -11.29 -1.48 9.96
N GLN A 114 -11.66 -1.27 11.22
CA GLN A 114 -12.80 -1.94 11.84
C GLN A 114 -14.08 -1.76 11.00
N TRP A 115 -14.36 -0.53 10.57
CA TRP A 115 -15.55 -0.20 9.79
C TRP A 115 -15.54 -0.83 8.40
N ALA A 116 -14.41 -0.79 7.68
CA ALA A 116 -14.32 -1.40 6.35
C ALA A 116 -14.50 -2.93 6.43
N THR A 117 -13.90 -3.57 7.43
CA THR A 117 -14.01 -5.02 7.62
C THR A 117 -15.45 -5.44 7.96
N LEU A 118 -16.10 -4.73 8.88
CA LEU A 118 -17.50 -5.00 9.24
C LEU A 118 -18.45 -4.79 8.07
N LEU A 119 -18.33 -3.64 7.37
CA LEU A 119 -19.17 -3.35 6.20
C LEU A 119 -18.97 -4.37 5.09
N SER A 120 -17.72 -4.79 4.83
CA SER A 120 -17.44 -5.81 3.81
C SER A 120 -18.10 -7.14 4.13
N GLY A 121 -18.18 -7.53 5.41
CA GLY A 121 -18.88 -8.74 5.84
C GLY A 121 -20.40 -8.63 5.74
N LEU A 122 -20.96 -7.50 6.17
CA LEU A 122 -22.42 -7.28 6.19
C LEU A 122 -23.01 -7.12 4.79
N ASP A 123 -22.30 -6.43 3.89
CA ASP A 123 -22.78 -6.11 2.54
C ASP A 123 -22.21 -7.02 1.45
N LEU A 124 -21.55 -8.13 1.81
CA LEU A 124 -20.93 -9.06 0.86
C LEU A 124 -21.90 -9.51 -0.24
N ALA A 125 -23.14 -9.86 0.15
CA ALA A 125 -24.17 -10.31 -0.80
C ALA A 125 -24.63 -9.21 -1.77
N ARG A 126 -24.55 -7.93 -1.37
CA ARG A 126 -24.89 -6.78 -2.22
C ARG A 126 -23.74 -6.36 -3.12
N GLY A 127 -22.50 -6.75 -2.80
CA GLY A 127 -21.29 -6.38 -3.54
C GLY A 127 -20.99 -4.87 -3.57
N SER A 128 -21.73 -4.05 -2.82
CA SER A 128 -21.58 -2.60 -2.81
C SER A 128 -22.17 -1.98 -1.55
N VAL A 129 -21.53 -0.91 -1.08
CA VAL A 129 -22.02 -0.07 0.01
C VAL A 129 -22.42 1.29 -0.56
N ARG A 130 -23.65 1.73 -0.31
CA ARG A 130 -24.11 3.06 -0.72
C ARG A 130 -23.98 4.00 0.46
N ILE A 131 -23.21 5.07 0.28
CA ILE A 131 -23.05 6.15 1.25
C ILE A 131 -23.66 7.42 0.65
N ALA A 132 -24.66 8.01 1.31
CA ALA A 132 -25.35 9.21 0.82
C ALA A 132 -25.91 10.04 1.99
N GLY A 133 -26.07 11.35 1.79
CA GLY A 133 -26.76 12.24 2.74
C GLY A 133 -25.98 12.66 3.98
N TYR A 134 -24.69 12.31 4.10
CA TYR A 134 -23.85 12.74 5.22
C TYR A 134 -23.09 14.02 4.90
N GLU A 135 -23.11 14.99 5.82
CA GLU A 135 -22.39 16.26 5.67
C GLU A 135 -20.88 16.04 5.44
N MET A 136 -20.30 15.03 6.11
CA MET A 136 -18.86 14.73 6.03
C MET A 136 -18.42 14.12 4.69
N LEU A 137 -19.34 13.77 3.78
CA LEU A 137 -18.98 13.34 2.43
C LEU A 137 -18.20 14.43 1.65
N LYS A 138 -18.29 15.69 2.08
CA LYS A 138 -17.45 16.79 1.58
C LYS A 138 -15.94 16.52 1.68
N GLY A 139 -15.51 15.60 2.54
CA GLY A 139 -14.10 15.21 2.69
C GLY A 139 -13.62 14.12 1.74
N LEU A 140 -14.48 13.55 0.89
CA LEU A 140 -14.13 12.52 -0.10
C LEU A 140 -14.06 13.05 -1.55
N ALA A 141 -14.46 14.31 -1.76
CA ALA A 141 -14.54 14.94 -3.08
C ALA A 141 -13.22 15.61 -3.49
#